data_AF-A0A565BIT8-F1
#
_entry.id   AF-A0A565BIT8-F1
#
_cell.length_a   1.000
_cell.length_b   1.000
_cell.length_c   1.000
_cell.angle_alpha   90.00
_cell.angle_beta   90.00
_cell.angle_gamma   90.00
#
_symmetry.space_group_name_H-M   'P 1'
#
loop_
_entity.id
_entity.type
_entity.pdbx_description
1 polymer ?
#
loop_
_entity_poly.entity_id
_entity_poly.type
_entity_poly.pdbx_seq_one_letter_code
_entity_poly.pdbx_strand_id
1 'polypeptide(L)'
;MTVTLVQFAVGSVLITFMWALNLYKRPKITGAQLAAILPLAVVHTLGNLFTNMSLGKVSVSFTHTIKAMEPFFSVVLSAMFLGEESQESLDNITLFSIITLMSLFLMAPVTFFSEGIKFTPSYIQSAGVNVQQIYTKSLIAALCFHAYQQVSYMILARVSPVTHSVGNCVKRVVVIVSSVIFFKTPVSPVNAFGTGIALAGVFLYSRVKRIKPKPKTA
;
A
#
# COMPACT_ATOMS: atom_id res chain seq x y z
N MET A 1 7.22 13.59 1.20
CA MET A 1 8.04 12.36 1.29
C MET A 1 8.15 11.89 2.73
N THR A 2 8.28 12.83 3.68
CA THR A 2 8.30 12.59 5.13
C THR A 2 7.22 11.61 5.65
N VAL A 3 5.95 11.72 5.26
CA VAL A 3 4.88 10.80 5.74
C VAL A 3 5.17 9.33 5.38
N THR A 4 5.63 9.08 4.15
CA THR A 4 6.01 7.74 3.68
C THR A 4 7.19 7.20 4.48
N LEU A 5 8.19 8.04 4.76
CA LEU A 5 9.33 7.67 5.59
C LEU A 5 8.89 7.28 7.01
N VAL A 6 8.01 8.09 7.63
CA VAL A 6 7.48 7.79 8.98
C VAL A 6 6.72 6.46 8.99
N GLN A 7 5.89 6.19 7.97
CA GLN A 7 5.17 4.92 7.83
C GLN A 7 6.11 3.71 7.78
N PHE A 8 7.17 3.76 6.96
CA PHE A 8 8.15 2.67 6.88
C PHE A 8 9.05 2.59 8.11
N ALA A 9 9.39 3.70 8.74
CA ALA A 9 10.17 3.73 9.98
C ALA A 9 9.42 3.05 11.13
N VAL A 10 8.16 3.46 11.36
CA VAL A 10 7.30 2.84 12.38
C VAL A 10 7.07 1.36 12.07
N GLY A 11 6.79 1.02 10.80
CA GLY A 11 6.63 -0.39 10.40
C GLY A 11 7.89 -1.22 10.67
N SER A 12 9.07 -0.68 10.38
CA SER A 12 10.36 -1.33 10.64
C SER A 12 10.61 -1.55 12.13
N VAL A 13 10.24 -0.58 12.97
CA VAL A 13 10.29 -0.72 14.44
C VAL A 13 9.37 -1.84 14.91
N LEU A 14 8.12 -1.89 14.42
CA LEU A 14 7.16 -2.94 14.78
C LEU A 14 7.63 -4.33 14.35
N ILE A 15 8.19 -4.47 13.14
CA ILE A 15 8.75 -5.74 12.64
C ILE A 15 9.95 -6.18 13.50
N THR A 16 10.85 -5.26 13.81
CA THR A 16 12.03 -5.54 14.63
C THR A 16 11.61 -5.95 16.03
N PHE A 17 10.59 -5.30 16.60
CA PHE A 17 10.00 -5.66 17.89
C PHE A 17 9.34 -7.04 17.86
N MET A 18 8.58 -7.35 16.81
CA MET A 18 7.97 -8.68 16.59
C MET A 18 9.03 -9.79 16.57
N TRP A 19 10.17 -9.55 15.92
CA TRP A 19 11.31 -10.48 15.89
C TRP A 19 12.12 -10.51 17.19
N ALA A 20 12.21 -9.39 17.91
CA ALA A 20 12.89 -9.29 19.19
C ALA A 20 12.14 -10.09 20.26
N LEU A 21 10.82 -9.97 20.30
CA LEU A 21 9.93 -10.71 21.21
C LEU A 21 9.58 -12.12 20.74
N ASN A 22 10.14 -12.56 19.61
CA ASN A 22 9.90 -13.88 19.03
C ASN A 22 8.41 -14.19 18.77
N LEU A 23 7.62 -13.14 18.50
CA LEU A 23 6.20 -13.25 18.13
C LEU A 23 6.03 -13.84 16.71
N TYR A 24 7.07 -13.70 15.89
CA TYR A 24 7.17 -14.34 14.58
C TYR A 24 8.62 -14.75 14.31
N LYS A 25 8.82 -15.90 13.65
CA LYS A 25 10.14 -16.48 13.42
C LYS A 25 11.02 -15.52 12.61
N ARG A 26 12.23 -15.26 13.11
CA ARG A 26 13.22 -14.45 12.39
C ARG A 26 13.54 -15.12 11.04
N PRO A 27 13.42 -14.38 9.93
CA PRO A 27 13.63 -14.97 8.62
C PRO A 27 15.12 -15.21 8.38
N LYS A 28 15.45 -16.36 7.78
CA LYS A 28 16.79 -16.68 7.28
C LYS A 28 16.78 -16.42 5.78
N ILE A 29 17.44 -15.36 5.34
CA ILE A 29 17.40 -14.91 3.94
C ILE A 29 18.81 -14.83 3.39
N THR A 30 19.01 -15.38 2.20
CA THR A 30 20.29 -15.32 1.48
C THR A 30 20.43 -14.00 0.73
N GLY A 31 21.66 -13.61 0.39
CA GLY A 31 21.90 -12.41 -0.43
C GLY A 31 21.19 -12.46 -1.79
N ALA A 32 21.09 -13.65 -2.40
CA ALA A 32 20.36 -13.85 -3.66
C ALA A 32 18.85 -13.60 -3.51
N GLN A 33 18.24 -14.06 -2.41
CA GLN A 33 16.84 -13.77 -2.12
C GLN A 33 16.60 -12.28 -1.87
N LEU A 34 17.51 -11.58 -1.19
CA LEU A 34 17.41 -10.11 -1.04
C LEU A 34 17.45 -9.41 -2.40
N ALA A 35 18.35 -9.82 -3.30
CA ALA A 35 18.42 -9.26 -4.65
C ALA A 35 17.13 -9.51 -5.45
N ALA A 36 16.51 -10.68 -5.30
CA ALA A 36 15.23 -11.01 -5.94
C ALA A 36 14.04 -10.21 -5.37
N ILE A 37 14.07 -9.83 -4.08
CA ILE A 37 13.02 -9.01 -3.44
C ILE A 37 13.17 -7.53 -3.78
N LEU A 38 14.39 -7.06 -4.08
CA LEU A 38 14.68 -5.64 -4.29
C LEU A 38 13.77 -4.97 -5.33
N PRO A 39 13.48 -5.53 -6.52
CA PRO A 39 12.54 -4.94 -7.47
C PRO A 39 11.14 -4.74 -6.87
N LEU A 40 10.64 -5.73 -6.11
CA LEU A 40 9.36 -5.61 -5.42
C LEU A 40 9.40 -4.51 -4.37
N ALA A 41 10.49 -4.38 -3.61
CA ALA A 41 10.66 -3.33 -2.61
C ALA A 41 10.70 -1.94 -3.24
N VAL A 42 11.36 -1.77 -4.38
CA VAL A 42 11.39 -0.51 -5.14
C VAL A 42 9.97 -0.13 -5.60
N VAL A 43 9.26 -1.05 -6.25
CA VAL A 43 7.88 -0.80 -6.73
C VAL A 43 6.94 -0.50 -5.57
N HIS A 44 7.06 -1.23 -4.46
CA HIS A 44 6.29 -0.99 -3.24
C HIS A 44 6.58 0.40 -2.65
N THR A 45 7.85 0.79 -2.55
CA THR A 45 8.26 2.09 -2.04
C THR A 45 7.70 3.22 -2.89
N LEU A 46 7.90 3.14 -4.22
CA LEU A 46 7.43 4.14 -5.17
C LEU A 46 5.90 4.23 -5.17
N GLY A 47 5.20 3.10 -5.15
CA GLY A 47 3.75 3.06 -5.11
C GLY A 47 3.17 3.77 -3.87
N ASN A 48 3.76 3.55 -2.70
CA ASN A 48 3.34 4.24 -1.47
C ASN A 48 3.74 5.71 -1.47
N LEU A 49 4.96 6.02 -1.94
CA LEU A 49 5.43 7.39 -2.09
C LEU A 49 4.50 8.23 -2.98
N PHE A 50 4.23 7.77 -4.19
CA PHE A 50 3.37 8.49 -5.13
C PHE A 50 1.93 8.58 -4.63
N THR A 51 1.43 7.57 -3.91
CA THR A 51 0.12 7.64 -3.27
C THR A 51 0.08 8.77 -2.23
N ASN A 52 1.04 8.84 -1.32
CA ASN A 52 1.08 9.90 -0.31
C ASN A 52 1.32 11.29 -0.92
N MET A 53 2.11 11.39 -1.99
CA MET A 53 2.26 12.65 -2.74
C MET A 53 0.96 13.08 -3.41
N SER A 54 0.21 12.13 -3.97
CA SER A 54 -1.10 12.40 -4.59
C SER A 54 -2.10 12.88 -3.54
N LEU A 55 -2.21 12.21 -2.39
CA LEU A 55 -3.09 12.63 -1.29
C LEU A 55 -2.77 14.02 -0.74
N GLY A 56 -1.53 14.49 -0.89
CA GLY A 56 -1.13 15.86 -0.53
C GLY A 56 -1.41 16.93 -1.58
N LYS A 57 -1.77 16.55 -2.81
CA LYS A 57 -1.96 17.47 -3.96
C LYS A 57 -3.36 17.46 -4.55
N VAL A 58 -4.08 16.35 -4.44
CA VAL A 58 -5.42 16.14 -5.01
C VAL A 58 -6.34 15.50 -3.97
N SER A 59 -7.65 15.46 -4.24
CA SER A 59 -8.60 14.89 -3.29
C SER A 59 -8.33 13.40 -3.03
N VAL A 60 -8.69 12.96 -1.81
CA VAL A 60 -8.62 11.54 -1.41
C VAL A 60 -9.45 10.68 -2.37
N SER A 61 -10.65 11.14 -2.70
CA SER A 61 -11.53 10.47 -3.66
C SER A 61 -10.87 10.26 -5.02
N PHE A 62 -10.27 11.30 -5.60
CA PHE A 62 -9.61 11.23 -6.89
C PHE A 62 -8.41 10.26 -6.87
N THR A 63 -7.56 10.34 -5.85
CA THR A 63 -6.41 9.44 -5.69
C THR A 63 -6.86 7.97 -5.69
N HIS A 64 -7.91 7.66 -4.95
CA HIS A 64 -8.42 6.29 -4.85
C HIS A 64 -9.20 5.84 -6.10
N THR A 65 -9.83 6.75 -6.84
CA THR A 65 -10.43 6.45 -8.15
C THR A 65 -9.37 6.02 -9.16
N ILE A 66 -8.23 6.71 -9.27
CA ILE A 66 -7.12 6.30 -10.17
C ILE A 66 -6.58 4.93 -9.74
N LYS A 67 -6.37 4.72 -8.43
CA LYS A 67 -5.91 3.42 -7.93
C LYS A 67 -6.93 2.30 -8.15
N ALA A 68 -8.21 2.59 -8.35
CA ALA A 68 -9.23 1.57 -8.63
C ALA A 68 -9.00 0.81 -9.95
N MET A 69 -8.08 1.29 -10.80
CA MET A 69 -7.62 0.60 -12.01
C MET A 69 -6.66 -0.58 -11.74
N GLU A 70 -6.21 -0.79 -10.49
CA GLU A 70 -5.30 -1.90 -10.13
C GLU A 70 -5.72 -3.30 -10.66
N PRO A 71 -7.01 -3.70 -10.66
CA PRO A 71 -7.42 -5.00 -11.18
C PRO A 71 -7.17 -5.14 -12.67
N PHE A 72 -7.31 -4.06 -13.45
CA PHE A 72 -7.01 -4.08 -14.88
C PHE A 72 -5.54 -4.43 -15.11
N PHE A 73 -4.62 -3.71 -14.45
CA PHE A 73 -3.19 -4.00 -14.55
C PHE A 73 -2.84 -5.38 -13.99
N SER A 74 -3.46 -5.79 -12.89
CA SER A 74 -3.23 -7.11 -12.30
C SER A 74 -3.65 -8.25 -13.23
N VAL A 75 -4.75 -8.08 -13.98
CA VAL A 75 -5.18 -9.06 -14.99
C VAL A 75 -4.20 -9.10 -16.15
N VAL A 76 -3.83 -7.94 -16.70
CA VAL A 76 -2.90 -7.86 -17.84
C VAL A 76 -1.56 -8.47 -17.47
N LEU A 77 -0.96 -8.06 -16.35
CA LEU A 77 0.32 -8.61 -15.89
C LEU A 77 0.19 -10.10 -15.55
N SER A 78 -0.86 -10.51 -14.82
CA SER A 78 -1.06 -11.93 -14.53
C SER A 78 -1.23 -12.78 -15.80
N ALA A 79 -1.75 -12.23 -16.90
CA ALA A 79 -1.85 -12.90 -18.19
C ALA A 79 -0.50 -12.93 -18.94
N MET A 80 0.32 -11.89 -18.83
CA MET A 80 1.65 -11.83 -19.43
C MET A 80 2.63 -12.82 -18.77
N PHE A 81 2.51 -13.02 -17.46
CA PHE A 81 3.36 -13.93 -16.67
C PHE A 81 2.69 -15.28 -16.38
N LEU A 82 1.67 -15.63 -17.15
CA LEU A 82 0.88 -16.86 -16.96
C LEU A 82 1.69 -18.06 -17.47
N GLY A 83 2.44 -18.71 -16.58
CA GLY A 83 3.27 -19.89 -16.91
C GLY A 83 4.65 -19.94 -16.24
N GLU A 84 5.07 -18.90 -15.53
CA GLU A 84 6.29 -18.96 -14.72
C GLU A 84 6.04 -19.80 -13.46
N GLU A 85 6.81 -20.88 -13.28
CA GLU A 85 6.74 -21.68 -12.05
C GLU A 85 7.14 -20.81 -10.84
N SER A 86 6.35 -20.89 -9.77
CA SER A 86 6.63 -20.18 -8.54
C SER A 86 7.92 -20.70 -7.92
N GLN A 87 9.02 -19.97 -8.13
CA GLN A 87 10.24 -20.09 -7.36
C GLN A 87 9.90 -20.07 -5.86
N GLU A 88 10.57 -20.91 -5.04
CA GLU A 88 10.29 -21.09 -3.60
C GLU A 88 9.80 -19.78 -2.95
N SER A 89 8.49 -19.70 -2.74
CA SER A 89 7.85 -18.47 -2.32
C SER A 89 8.14 -18.26 -0.85
N LEU A 90 8.89 -17.20 -0.51
CA LEU A 90 8.98 -16.73 0.86
C LEU A 90 7.58 -16.52 1.43
N ASP A 91 7.40 -16.84 2.72
CA ASP A 91 6.14 -16.54 3.40
C ASP A 91 5.80 -15.06 3.27
N ASN A 92 4.53 -14.73 3.02
CA ASN A 92 4.11 -13.37 2.70
C ASN A 92 4.34 -12.37 3.85
N ILE A 93 4.32 -12.83 5.11
CA ILE A 93 4.64 -11.97 6.26
C ILE A 93 6.14 -11.67 6.26
N THR A 94 6.97 -12.66 5.97
CA THR A 94 8.42 -12.47 5.78
C THR A 94 8.70 -11.54 4.62
N LEU A 95 8.08 -11.76 3.47
CA LEU A 95 8.22 -10.93 2.28
C LEU A 95 7.84 -9.47 2.58
N PHE A 96 6.69 -9.24 3.22
CA PHE A 96 6.25 -7.92 3.65
C PHE A 96 7.25 -7.27 4.62
N SER A 97 7.75 -8.04 5.59
CA SER A 97 8.68 -7.54 6.60
C SER A 97 9.97 -7.03 5.96
N ILE A 98 10.53 -7.80 5.02
CA ILE A 98 11.76 -7.46 4.31
C ILE A 98 11.54 -6.29 3.36
N ILE A 99 10.43 -6.28 2.61
CA ILE A 99 10.05 -5.15 1.76
C ILE A 99 9.96 -3.88 2.59
N THR A 100 9.34 -3.92 3.78
CA THR A 100 9.19 -2.75 4.66
C THR A 100 10.54 -2.22 5.13
N LEU A 101 11.45 -3.11 5.56
CA LEU A 101 12.81 -2.73 5.97
C LEU A 101 13.60 -2.14 4.81
N MET A 102 13.59 -2.78 3.63
CA MET A 102 14.22 -2.25 2.43
C MET A 102 13.63 -0.89 2.04
N SER A 103 12.31 -0.72 2.14
CA SER A 103 11.62 0.52 1.82
C SER A 103 12.05 1.67 2.73
N LEU A 104 12.35 1.40 4.01
CA LEU A 104 12.94 2.39 4.91
C LEU A 104 14.31 2.86 4.39
N PHE A 105 15.20 1.92 4.05
CA PHE A 105 16.55 2.25 3.52
C PHE A 105 16.51 2.92 2.15
N LEU A 106 15.56 2.58 1.29
CA LEU A 106 15.34 3.25 0.01
C LEU A 106 14.79 4.67 0.21
N MET A 107 13.85 4.87 1.13
CA MET A 107 13.15 6.13 1.30
C MET A 107 13.93 7.16 2.15
N ALA A 108 14.74 6.70 3.11
CA ALA A 108 15.50 7.54 4.02
C ALA A 108 16.47 8.52 3.31
N PRO A 109 17.41 8.06 2.44
CA PRO A 109 18.33 8.96 1.77
C PRO A 109 17.59 9.92 0.82
N VAL A 110 16.60 9.42 0.08
CA VAL A 110 15.83 10.24 -0.87
C VAL A 110 15.11 11.38 -0.12
N THR A 111 14.51 11.10 1.04
CA THR A 111 13.86 12.13 1.87
C THR A 111 14.88 13.10 2.47
N PHE A 112 16.02 12.59 2.93
CA PHE A 112 17.08 13.42 3.50
C PHE A 112 17.64 14.42 2.47
N PHE A 113 17.93 13.97 1.25
CA PHE A 113 18.49 14.84 0.21
C PHE A 113 17.46 15.80 -0.42
N SER A 114 16.18 15.43 -0.50
CA SER A 114 15.17 16.28 -1.16
C SER A 114 14.49 17.27 -0.21
N GLU A 115 14.14 16.81 1.00
CA GLU A 115 13.36 17.58 1.97
C GLU A 115 14.24 18.09 3.11
N GLY A 116 15.38 17.44 3.40
CA GLY A 116 16.16 17.71 4.60
C GLY A 116 15.44 17.25 5.87
N ILE A 117 15.88 17.73 7.04
CA ILE A 117 15.29 17.38 8.34
C ILE A 117 14.13 18.33 8.68
N LYS A 118 13.01 18.20 7.96
CA LYS A 118 11.79 19.01 8.17
C LYS A 118 10.85 18.48 9.25
N PHE A 119 11.05 17.25 9.71
CA PHE A 119 10.21 16.64 10.75
C PHE A 119 10.71 16.94 12.17
N THR A 120 11.21 18.16 12.39
CA THR A 120 11.69 18.65 13.70
C THR A 120 10.61 19.48 14.39
N PRO A 121 10.58 19.52 15.74
CA PRO A 121 9.65 20.35 16.47
C PRO A 121 9.73 21.83 16.07
N SER A 122 10.94 22.35 15.88
CA SER A 122 11.21 23.73 15.46
C SER A 122 10.63 24.05 14.08
N TYR A 123 10.84 23.18 13.08
CA TYR A 123 10.28 23.39 11.75
C TYR A 123 8.75 23.31 11.75
N ILE A 124 8.17 22.31 12.43
CA ILE A 124 6.71 22.14 12.48
C ILE A 124 6.04 23.31 13.21
N GLN A 125 6.65 23.79 14.30
CA GLN A 125 6.15 24.96 15.03
C GLN A 125 6.26 26.23 14.19
N SER A 126 7.35 26.40 13.42
CA SER A 126 7.50 27.52 12.49
C SER A 126 6.47 27.51 11.36
N ALA A 127 5.93 26.34 11.01
CA ALA A 127 4.85 26.19 10.05
C ALA A 127 3.46 26.56 10.61
N GLY A 128 3.38 26.98 11.88
CA GLY A 128 2.13 27.40 12.53
C GLY A 128 1.21 26.24 12.91
N VAL A 129 1.74 25.00 12.96
CA VAL A 129 0.94 23.80 13.24
C VAL A 129 1.29 23.23 14.61
N ASN A 130 0.30 22.67 15.30
CA ASN A 130 0.52 22.02 16.59
C ASN A 130 1.35 20.73 16.41
N VAL A 131 2.57 20.75 16.97
CA VAL A 131 3.54 19.66 16.88
C VAL A 131 2.98 18.35 17.43
N GLN A 132 2.34 18.38 18.59
CA GLN A 132 1.80 17.20 19.25
C GLN A 132 0.70 16.55 18.40
N GLN A 133 -0.18 17.36 17.79
CA GLN A 133 -1.21 16.85 16.89
C GLN A 133 -0.62 16.19 15.65
N ILE A 134 0.42 16.78 15.05
CA ILE A 134 1.09 16.20 13.87
C ILE A 134 1.74 14.87 14.24
N TYR A 135 2.52 14.80 15.31
CA TYR A 135 3.16 13.56 15.73
C TYR A 135 2.16 12.46 16.08
N THR A 136 1.10 12.81 16.80
CA THR A 136 0.05 11.85 17.18
C THR A 136 -0.66 11.31 15.94
N LYS A 137 -1.08 12.18 15.01
CA LYS A 137 -1.77 11.76 13.78
C LYS A 137 -0.86 10.96 12.86
N SER A 138 0.40 11.37 12.71
CA SER A 138 1.38 10.63 11.91
C SER A 138 1.66 9.25 12.48
N LEU A 139 1.77 9.12 13.81
CA LEU A 139 1.97 7.83 14.47
C LEU A 139 0.76 6.91 14.28
N ILE A 140 -0.46 7.40 14.56
CA ILE A 140 -1.69 6.62 14.36
C ILE A 140 -1.81 6.18 12.89
N ALA A 141 -1.58 7.08 11.94
CA ALA A 141 -1.62 6.76 10.52
C ALA A 141 -0.58 5.70 10.14
N ALA A 142 0.63 5.76 10.70
CA ALA A 142 1.68 4.78 10.44
C ALA A 142 1.35 3.40 11.04
N LEU A 143 0.80 3.34 12.26
CA LEU A 143 0.33 2.11 12.88
C LEU A 143 -0.80 1.47 12.06
N CYS A 144 -1.82 2.24 11.69
CA CYS A 144 -2.92 1.76 10.85
C CYS A 144 -2.43 1.30 9.47
N PHE A 145 -1.50 2.03 8.86
CA PHE A 145 -0.90 1.67 7.58
C PHE A 145 -0.17 0.32 7.68
N HIS A 146 0.68 0.14 8.69
CA HIS A 146 1.42 -1.11 8.88
C HIS A 146 0.47 -2.28 9.11
N ALA A 147 -0.53 -2.13 10.00
CA ALA A 147 -1.52 -3.17 10.27
C ALA A 147 -2.31 -3.54 9.01
N TYR A 148 -2.75 -2.55 8.22
CA TYR A 148 -3.42 -2.79 6.95
C TYR A 148 -2.52 -3.58 5.99
N GLN A 149 -1.27 -3.14 5.80
CA GLN A 149 -0.36 -3.79 4.87
C GLN A 149 -0.05 -5.23 5.30
N GLN A 150 0.17 -5.48 6.59
CA GLN A 150 0.39 -6.82 7.11
C GLN A 150 -0.80 -7.74 6.83
N VAL A 151 -2.03 -7.31 7.17
CA VAL A 151 -3.25 -8.08 6.88
C VAL A 151 -3.43 -8.28 5.38
N SER A 152 -3.12 -7.27 4.57
CA SER A 152 -3.17 -7.34 3.12
C SER A 152 -2.26 -8.42 2.55
N TYR A 153 -1.01 -8.54 3.02
CA TYR A 153 -0.09 -9.61 2.60
C TYR A 153 -0.53 -11.00 3.13
N MET A 154 -1.12 -11.08 4.33
CA MET A 154 -1.72 -12.33 4.82
C MET A 154 -2.90 -12.80 3.96
N ILE A 155 -3.67 -11.87 3.39
CA ILE A 155 -4.74 -12.20 2.44
C ILE A 155 -4.13 -12.66 1.12
N LEU A 156 -3.09 -11.96 0.62
CA LEU A 156 -2.39 -12.32 -0.62
C LEU A 156 -1.85 -13.75 -0.59
N ALA A 157 -1.42 -14.25 0.57
CA ALA A 157 -1.01 -15.64 0.75
C ALA A 157 -2.11 -16.68 0.46
N ARG A 158 -3.39 -16.28 0.48
CA ARG A 158 -4.55 -17.16 0.41
C ARG A 158 -5.40 -16.95 -0.84
N VAL A 159 -5.11 -15.92 -1.64
CA VAL A 159 -5.90 -15.55 -2.81
C VAL A 159 -4.99 -15.19 -3.98
N SER A 160 -5.48 -15.35 -5.22
CA SER A 160 -4.70 -14.91 -6.39
C SER A 160 -4.41 -13.41 -6.36
N PRO A 161 -3.30 -12.92 -6.96
CA PRO A 161 -3.00 -11.49 -7.06
C PRO A 161 -4.16 -10.67 -7.66
N VAL A 162 -4.84 -11.24 -8.65
CA VAL A 162 -6.03 -10.62 -9.24
C VAL A 162 -7.18 -10.52 -8.23
N THR A 163 -7.42 -11.56 -7.42
CA THR A 163 -8.45 -11.52 -6.37
C THR A 163 -8.09 -10.50 -5.27
N HIS A 164 -6.82 -10.42 -4.90
CA HIS A 164 -6.33 -9.43 -3.94
C HIS A 164 -6.56 -8.01 -4.43
N SER A 165 -6.22 -7.72 -5.69
CA SER A 165 -6.44 -6.40 -6.32
C SER A 165 -7.91 -5.99 -6.35
N VAL A 166 -8.83 -6.93 -6.56
CA VAL A 166 -10.27 -6.70 -6.48
C VAL A 166 -10.69 -6.31 -5.06
N GLY A 167 -10.20 -7.02 -4.04
CA GLY A 167 -10.42 -6.68 -2.63
C GLY A 167 -9.91 -5.28 -2.29
N ASN A 168 -8.74 -4.90 -2.80
CA ASN A 168 -8.21 -3.54 -2.66
C ASN A 168 -9.13 -2.49 -3.27
N CYS A 169 -9.80 -2.78 -4.39
CA CYS A 169 -10.78 -1.87 -4.97
C CYS A 169 -12.04 -1.74 -4.10
N VAL A 170 -12.55 -2.83 -3.51
CA VAL A 170 -13.67 -2.76 -2.55
C VAL A 170 -13.32 -1.83 -1.38
N LYS A 171 -12.12 -1.99 -0.81
CA LYS A 171 -11.61 -1.09 0.25
C LYS A 171 -11.60 0.38 -0.19
N ARG A 172 -11.19 0.65 -1.44
CA ARG A 172 -11.14 2.03 -1.98
C ARG A 172 -12.51 2.65 -2.09
N VAL A 173 -13.54 1.89 -2.45
CA VAL A 173 -14.94 2.39 -2.47
C VAL A 173 -15.31 2.99 -1.12
N VAL A 174 -15.03 2.25 -0.05
CA VAL A 174 -15.30 2.69 1.32
C VAL A 174 -14.53 3.96 1.64
N VAL A 175 -13.23 4.00 1.33
CA VAL A 175 -12.40 5.20 1.56
C VAL A 175 -12.90 6.41 0.78
N ILE A 176 -13.31 6.24 -0.49
CA ILE A 176 -13.86 7.32 -1.32
C ILE A 176 -15.13 7.88 -0.67
N VAL A 177 -16.11 7.02 -0.39
CA VAL A 177 -17.40 7.43 0.20
C VAL A 177 -17.19 8.12 1.54
N SER A 178 -16.41 7.51 2.44
CA SER A 178 -16.09 8.12 3.74
C SER A 178 -15.38 9.46 3.57
N SER A 179 -14.42 9.57 2.65
CA SER A 179 -13.68 10.82 2.44
C SER A 179 -14.58 11.97 1.96
N VAL A 180 -15.55 11.69 1.08
CA VAL A 180 -16.49 12.71 0.59
C VAL A 180 -17.39 13.20 1.72
N ILE A 181 -17.90 12.29 2.56
CA ILE A 181 -18.75 12.63 3.70
C ILE A 181 -17.98 13.45 4.74
N PHE A 182 -16.77 13.01 5.11
CA PHE A 182 -15.99 13.64 6.18
C PHE A 182 -15.33 14.96 5.76
N PHE A 183 -14.66 14.98 4.61
CA PHE A 183 -13.95 16.18 4.15
C PHE A 183 -14.85 17.18 3.42
N LYS A 184 -16.11 16.80 3.14
CA LYS A 184 -17.07 17.61 2.37
C LYS A 184 -16.45 18.20 1.10
N THR A 185 -15.50 17.47 0.49
CA THR A 185 -14.81 17.94 -0.70
C THR A 185 -15.82 18.02 -1.84
N PRO A 186 -15.93 19.16 -2.55
CA PRO A 186 -16.84 19.28 -3.67
C PRO A 186 -16.41 18.29 -4.76
N VAL A 187 -17.18 17.22 -4.92
CA VAL A 187 -16.98 16.26 -6.01
C VAL A 187 -17.69 16.85 -7.22
N SER A 188 -16.94 17.20 -8.26
CA SER A 188 -17.57 17.64 -9.51
C SER A 188 -18.52 16.55 -10.03
N PRO A 189 -19.63 16.89 -10.69
CA PRO A 189 -20.55 15.90 -11.26
C PRO A 189 -19.82 14.87 -12.16
N VAL A 190 -18.81 15.33 -12.89
CA VAL A 190 -17.94 14.48 -13.73
C VAL A 190 -17.12 13.50 -12.87
N ASN A 191 -16.53 13.95 -11.77
CA ASN A 191 -15.78 13.08 -10.86
C ASN A 191 -16.68 12.07 -10.15
N ALA A 192 -17.90 12.47 -9.77
CA ALA A 192 -18.89 11.60 -9.16
C ALA A 192 -19.33 10.51 -10.15
N PHE A 193 -19.62 10.89 -11.38
CA PHE A 193 -20.00 9.98 -12.45
C PHE A 193 -18.88 9.00 -12.82
N GLY A 194 -17.65 9.49 -13.02
CA GLY A 194 -16.49 8.65 -13.30
C GLY A 194 -16.16 7.68 -12.17
N THR A 195 -16.33 8.12 -10.92
CA THR A 195 -16.24 7.24 -9.75
C THR A 195 -17.33 6.17 -9.80
N GLY A 196 -18.59 6.54 -10.05
CA GLY A 196 -19.70 5.60 -10.17
C GLY A 196 -19.46 4.50 -11.23
N ILE A 197 -18.99 4.88 -12.42
CA ILE A 197 -18.65 3.93 -13.49
C ILE A 197 -17.51 3.01 -13.06
N ALA A 198 -16.43 3.54 -12.51
CA ALA A 198 -15.27 2.74 -12.08
C ALA A 198 -15.67 1.71 -11.01
N LEU A 199 -16.50 2.12 -10.05
CA LEU A 199 -17.06 1.25 -9.01
C LEU A 199 -17.95 0.16 -9.59
N ALA A 200 -18.85 0.51 -10.51
CA ALA A 200 -19.73 -0.43 -11.18
C ALA A 200 -18.94 -1.46 -12.01
N GLY A 201 -17.92 -1.03 -12.76
CA GLY A 201 -17.06 -1.90 -13.55
C GLY A 201 -16.31 -2.93 -12.70
N VAL A 202 -15.72 -2.50 -11.58
CA VAL A 202 -15.07 -3.41 -10.61
C VAL A 202 -16.07 -4.39 -10.02
N PHE A 203 -17.26 -3.92 -9.64
CA PHE A 203 -18.31 -4.77 -9.09
C PHE A 203 -18.75 -5.85 -10.08
N LEU A 204 -19.03 -5.47 -11.33
CA LEU A 204 -19.43 -6.40 -12.39
C LEU A 204 -18.33 -7.42 -12.72
N TYR A 205 -17.07 -6.98 -12.86
CA TYR A 205 -15.94 -7.89 -13.06
C TYR A 205 -15.82 -8.93 -11.94
N SER A 206 -15.97 -8.47 -10.69
CA SER A 206 -15.94 -9.33 -9.50
C SER A 206 -17.05 -10.38 -9.52
N ARG A 207 -18.24 -10.04 -10.03
CA ARG A 207 -19.36 -10.98 -10.16
C ARG A 207 -19.12 -11.98 -11.29
N VAL A 208 -18.66 -11.54 -12.45
CA VAL A 208 -18.37 -12.43 -13.60
C VAL A 208 -17.29 -13.46 -13.26
N LYS A 209 -16.20 -13.05 -12.60
CA LYS A 209 -15.13 -13.98 -12.20
C LYS A 209 -15.59 -15.02 -11.16
N ARG A 210 -16.59 -14.69 -10.33
CA ARG A 210 -17.20 -15.64 -9.39
C ARG A 210 -18.12 -16.67 -10.06
N ILE A 211 -18.70 -16.34 -11.22
CA ILE A 211 -19.67 -17.18 -11.94
C ILE A 211 -18.97 -18.22 -12.82
N LYS A 212 -17.79 -17.91 -13.40
CA LYS A 212 -17.05 -18.91 -14.19
C LYS A 212 -16.50 -20.02 -13.27
N PRO A 213 -16.83 -21.30 -13.52
CA PRO A 213 -16.22 -22.41 -12.78
C PRO A 213 -14.71 -22.41 -13.00
N LYS A 214 -13.93 -22.78 -11.98
CA LYS A 214 -12.50 -23.08 -12.16
C LYS A 214 -12.38 -24.15 -13.25
N PRO A 215 -11.49 -23.99 -14.24
CA PRO A 215 -11.15 -25.08 -15.14
C PRO A 215 -10.70 -26.26 -14.27
N LYS A 216 -11.28 -27.44 -14.50
CA LYS A 216 -10.76 -28.68 -13.90
C LYS A 216 -9.36 -28.87 -14.48
N THR A 217 -8.34 -28.71 -13.66
CA THR A 217 -6.99 -29.15 -14.01
C THR A 217 -7.07 -30.67 -14.13
N ALA A 218 -6.91 -31.17 -15.36
CA ALA A 218 -6.79 -32.59 -15.66
C ALA A 218 -5.33 -33.02 -15.51
#